data_AF-A0A7C5B2P9-F1
#
_entry.id   AF-A0A7C5B2P9-F1
#
_cell.length_a   1.000
_cell.length_b   1.000
_cell.length_c   1.000
_cell.angle_alpha   90.00
_cell.angle_beta   90.00
_cell.angle_gamma   90.00
#
_symmetry.space_group_name_H-M   'P 1'
#
loop_
_entity.id
_entity.type
_entity.pdbx_description
1 polymer ?
#
loop_
_entity_poly.entity_id
_entity_poly.type
_entity_poly.pdbx_seq_one_letter_code
_entity_poly.pdbx_strand_id
1 'polypeptide(L)'
;MTSITKTAAACAVASACLLVVGIPNLWANDPSYGHGGGIHGAGGVHGYSKGMMHSGTGHLIRHLLKHEKDIGLTADQVTKLKDIQLNLDKARIKAEADIQIAERELKALTDNEQSDLAAIEAKLRQSEDLQVGLRMTSIKTRRDVMALLTPEQRAKEKSEHDKVVGQHKGYGAHGGATSYGTNPPGANPHGTYPHGTNPHGKNPHEAVPPTPPNTMPVQ
;
A
#
# COMPACT_ATOMS: atom_id res chain seq x y z
N MET A 1 -8.75 -70.60 22.49
CA MET A 1 -9.46 -69.32 22.32
C MET A 1 -9.45 -68.61 23.66
N THR A 2 -8.56 -67.64 23.82
CA THR A 2 -8.38 -66.86 25.04
C THR A 2 -8.24 -65.40 24.63
N SER A 3 -9.12 -64.57 25.18
CA SER A 3 -9.32 -63.14 24.87
C SER A 3 -8.20 -62.27 25.43
N ILE A 4 -7.70 -61.32 24.63
CA ILE A 4 -6.88 -60.20 25.10
C ILE A 4 -7.55 -58.90 24.68
N THR A 5 -8.27 -58.31 25.62
CA THR A 5 -8.82 -56.95 25.57
C THR A 5 -7.67 -55.97 25.79
N LYS A 6 -7.39 -55.07 24.83
CA LYS A 6 -6.44 -53.97 25.00
C LYS A 6 -7.19 -52.69 25.32
N THR A 7 -7.05 -52.21 26.55
CA THR A 7 -7.31 -50.83 26.96
C THR A 7 -6.03 -50.00 26.83
N ALA A 8 -6.08 -48.90 26.09
CA ALA A 8 -5.14 -47.76 26.21
C ALA A 8 -5.84 -46.54 25.58
N ALA A 9 -6.43 -45.67 26.39
CA ALA A 9 -5.80 -44.47 26.98
C ALA A 9 -5.86 -43.27 26.01
N ALA A 10 -6.92 -42.47 26.17
CA ALA A 10 -7.06 -41.16 25.56
C ALA A 10 -6.26 -40.13 26.36
N CYS A 11 -5.25 -39.51 25.75
CA CYS A 11 -4.55 -38.36 26.31
C CYS A 11 -5.35 -37.08 26.03
N ALA A 12 -6.04 -36.56 27.06
CA ALA A 12 -6.58 -35.21 27.06
C ALA A 12 -5.47 -34.22 27.42
N VAL A 13 -5.10 -33.33 26.51
CA VAL A 13 -4.19 -32.21 26.79
C VAL A 13 -5.04 -31.03 27.28
N ALA A 14 -5.04 -30.80 28.59
CA ALA A 14 -5.59 -29.60 29.20
C ALA A 14 -4.58 -28.45 29.05
N SER A 15 -4.85 -27.50 28.15
CA SER A 15 -4.06 -26.27 28.02
C SER A 15 -4.67 -25.22 28.95
N ALA A 16 -3.96 -24.89 30.02
CA ALA A 16 -4.34 -23.84 30.96
C ALA A 16 -4.00 -22.46 30.37
N CYS A 17 -5.03 -21.71 29.97
CA CYS A 17 -4.91 -20.30 29.64
C CYS A 17 -4.73 -19.48 30.93
N LEU A 18 -3.53 -18.95 31.14
CA LEU A 18 -3.30 -17.88 32.11
C LEU A 18 -3.75 -16.54 31.51
N LEU A 19 -4.80 -15.98 32.08
CA LEU A 19 -5.28 -14.62 31.85
C LEU A 19 -4.29 -13.61 32.47
N VAL A 20 -3.63 -12.81 31.64
CA VAL A 20 -2.94 -11.60 32.09
C VAL A 20 -3.91 -10.43 31.94
N VAL A 21 -4.29 -9.84 33.07
CA VAL A 21 -5.13 -8.64 33.17
C VAL A 21 -4.23 -7.42 33.33
N GLY A 22 -4.46 -6.39 32.51
CA GLY A 22 -4.15 -4.98 32.80
C GLY A 22 -2.86 -4.43 32.18
N ILE A 23 -2.98 -3.54 31.17
CA ILE A 23 -3.04 -2.07 31.31
C ILE A 23 -3.78 -1.51 30.07
N PRO A 24 -4.90 -0.75 30.19
CA PRO A 24 -5.34 0.09 29.09
C PRO A 24 -4.43 1.32 29.07
N ASN A 25 -3.44 1.34 28.17
CA ASN A 25 -2.79 2.59 27.83
C ASN A 25 -3.79 3.42 27.02
N LEU A 26 -4.53 4.23 27.77
CA LEU A 26 -5.26 5.40 27.34
C LEU A 26 -4.27 6.38 26.70
N TRP A 27 -4.05 6.27 25.39
CA TRP A 27 -3.54 7.40 24.61
C TRP A 27 -4.75 8.24 24.22
N ALA A 28 -4.99 9.22 25.09
CA ALA A 28 -5.93 10.29 24.89
C ALA A 28 -5.60 11.07 23.59
N ASN A 29 -6.66 11.29 22.81
CA ASN A 29 -6.97 12.51 22.07
C ASN A 29 -5.81 13.26 21.39
N ASP A 30 -5.67 13.07 20.08
CA ASP A 30 -4.95 14.03 19.23
C ASP A 30 -5.98 14.87 18.45
N PRO A 31 -6.12 16.19 18.73
CA PRO A 31 -6.97 17.07 17.97
C PRO A 31 -6.21 17.53 16.73
N SER A 32 -6.09 16.66 15.73
CA SER A 32 -5.58 17.06 14.41
C SER A 32 -6.45 16.50 13.29
N TYR A 33 -7.74 16.82 13.35
CA TYR A 33 -8.58 16.89 12.16
C TYR A 33 -8.46 18.30 11.57
N GLY A 34 -7.36 18.55 10.86
CA GLY A 34 -7.16 19.72 10.02
C GLY A 34 -6.98 19.29 8.57
N HIS A 35 -8.00 19.50 7.74
CA HIS A 35 -7.83 19.53 6.29
C HIS A 35 -6.88 20.67 5.92
N GLY A 36 -5.71 20.35 5.36
CA GLY A 36 -4.75 21.32 4.84
C GLY A 36 -3.97 20.73 3.67
N GLY A 37 -4.16 21.30 2.48
CA GLY A 37 -3.57 20.84 1.23
C GLY A 37 -2.05 21.02 1.15
N GLY A 38 -1.43 20.09 0.42
CA GLY A 38 -0.22 20.22 -0.40
C GLY A 38 1.00 20.92 0.18
N ILE A 39 1.96 20.14 0.70
CA ILE A 39 3.39 20.43 0.62
C ILE A 39 4.15 19.11 0.38
N HIS A 40 4.80 18.99 -0.77
CA HIS A 40 5.82 17.96 -1.03
C HIS A 40 7.05 18.27 -0.15
N GLY A 41 7.15 17.62 0.99
CA GLY A 41 8.28 17.69 1.92
C GLY A 41 8.94 16.33 2.07
N ALA A 42 10.25 16.29 1.86
CA ALA A 42 11.11 15.14 2.09
C ALA A 42 10.95 14.61 3.53
N GLY A 43 10.74 13.30 3.68
CA GLY A 43 10.68 12.62 4.99
C GLY A 43 9.37 11.88 5.31
N GLY A 44 8.37 11.94 4.43
CA GLY A 44 7.19 11.07 4.55
C GLY A 44 7.57 9.65 4.16
N VAL A 45 7.45 8.70 5.10
CA VAL A 45 7.38 7.26 4.81
C VAL A 45 6.39 7.12 3.66
N HIS A 46 6.93 6.91 2.46
CA HIS A 46 6.18 6.99 1.22
C HIS A 46 5.11 5.90 1.32
N GLY A 47 3.86 6.31 1.51
CA GLY A 47 2.78 5.42 1.91
C GLY A 47 2.74 4.19 1.02
N TYR A 48 3.13 3.05 1.58
CA TYR A 48 3.08 1.74 0.95
C TYR A 48 1.63 1.27 0.65
N SER A 49 0.64 2.14 0.80
CA SER A 49 -0.72 1.75 1.12
C SER A 49 -1.78 2.13 0.08
N LYS A 50 -1.44 2.65 -1.11
CA LYS A 50 -2.51 3.00 -2.07
C LYS A 50 -2.28 2.74 -3.55
N GLY A 51 -1.04 2.77 -4.05
CA GLY A 51 -0.77 2.68 -5.49
C GLY A 51 -0.28 1.33 -6.01
N MET A 52 0.48 0.58 -5.21
CA MET A 52 1.33 -0.50 -5.74
C MET A 52 0.69 -1.90 -5.68
N MET A 53 -0.43 -2.06 -4.97
CA MET A 53 -1.08 -3.36 -4.73
C MET A 53 -2.47 -3.49 -5.37
N HIS A 54 -2.82 -2.73 -6.41
CA HIS A 54 -3.96 -3.11 -7.25
C HIS A 54 -3.59 -4.41 -7.99
N SER A 55 -3.82 -5.51 -7.27
CA SER A 55 -3.40 -6.88 -7.54
C SER A 55 -3.78 -7.27 -8.96
N GLY A 56 -2.78 -7.68 -9.75
CA GLY A 56 -2.99 -8.27 -11.07
C GLY A 56 -4.01 -9.40 -11.05
N THR A 57 -4.21 -10.07 -9.91
CA THR A 57 -5.22 -11.12 -9.74
C THR A 57 -6.66 -10.57 -9.74
N GLY A 58 -6.93 -9.47 -9.04
CA GLY A 58 -8.27 -8.85 -9.06
C GLY A 58 -8.59 -8.27 -10.44
N HIS A 59 -7.59 -7.70 -11.11
CA HIS A 59 -7.72 -7.26 -12.50
C HIS A 59 -7.99 -8.43 -13.46
N LEU A 60 -7.28 -9.56 -13.30
CA LEU A 60 -7.52 -10.77 -14.08
C LEU A 60 -8.96 -11.26 -13.94
N ILE A 61 -9.47 -11.40 -12.72
CA ILE A 61 -10.84 -11.90 -12.48
C ILE A 61 -11.88 -10.94 -13.10
N ARG A 62 -11.71 -9.63 -12.89
CA ARG A 62 -12.57 -8.62 -13.51
C ARG A 62 -12.54 -8.68 -15.03
N HIS A 63 -11.36 -8.89 -15.62
CA HIS A 63 -11.20 -9.04 -17.06
C HIS A 63 -11.91 -10.29 -17.59
N LEU A 64 -11.72 -11.44 -16.94
CA LEU A 64 -12.40 -12.69 -17.27
C LEU A 64 -13.93 -12.53 -17.26
N LEU A 65 -14.47 -11.93 -16.20
CA LEU A 65 -15.91 -11.69 -16.06
C LEU A 65 -16.44 -10.69 -17.10
N LYS A 66 -15.67 -9.65 -17.42
CA LYS A 66 -16.05 -8.66 -18.45
C LYS A 66 -16.13 -9.28 -19.85
N HIS A 67 -15.25 -10.23 -20.15
CA HIS A 67 -15.14 -10.89 -21.45
C HIS A 67 -15.66 -12.34 -21.44
N GLU A 68 -16.62 -12.65 -20.55
CA GLU A 68 -17.08 -14.02 -20.33
C GLU A 68 -17.59 -14.71 -21.60
N LYS A 69 -18.27 -13.95 -22.48
CA LYS A 69 -18.81 -14.46 -23.75
C LYS A 69 -17.72 -14.73 -24.79
N ASP A 70 -16.77 -13.81 -24.92
CA ASP A 70 -15.67 -13.90 -25.88
C ASP A 70 -14.73 -15.07 -25.53
N ILE A 71 -14.47 -15.22 -24.23
CA ILE A 71 -13.65 -16.31 -23.69
C ILE A 71 -14.42 -17.64 -23.70
N GLY A 72 -15.75 -17.58 -23.63
CA GLY A 72 -16.62 -18.76 -23.61
C GLY A 72 -16.65 -19.42 -22.23
N LEU A 73 -16.76 -18.61 -21.18
CA LEU A 73 -16.91 -19.10 -19.81
C LEU A 73 -18.29 -19.73 -19.59
N THR A 74 -18.34 -20.84 -18.87
CA THR A 74 -19.60 -21.47 -18.46
C THR A 74 -20.23 -20.71 -17.29
N ALA A 75 -21.54 -20.87 -17.09
CA ALA A 75 -22.24 -20.26 -15.96
C ALA A 75 -21.62 -20.65 -14.60
N ASP A 76 -21.18 -21.90 -14.47
CA ASP A 76 -20.49 -22.41 -13.27
C ASP A 76 -19.14 -21.72 -13.06
N GLN A 77 -18.36 -21.52 -14.13
CA GLN A 77 -17.09 -20.80 -14.05
C GLN A 77 -17.30 -19.34 -13.65
N VAL A 78 -18.28 -18.66 -14.24
CA VAL A 78 -18.64 -17.27 -13.90
C VAL A 78 -19.04 -17.15 -12.43
N THR A 79 -19.85 -18.07 -11.93
CA THR A 79 -20.27 -18.10 -10.52
C THR A 79 -19.06 -18.26 -9.59
N LYS A 80 -18.19 -19.24 -9.85
CA LYS A 80 -16.96 -19.45 -9.07
C LYS A 80 -16.02 -18.24 -9.10
N LEU A 81 -15.88 -17.58 -10.27
CA LEU A 81 -15.05 -16.38 -10.39
C LEU A 81 -15.58 -15.21 -9.55
N LYS A 82 -16.91 -15.02 -9.48
CA LYS A 82 -17.52 -13.99 -8.62
C LYS A 82 -17.29 -14.29 -7.13
N ASP A 83 -17.41 -15.55 -6.73
CA ASP A 83 -17.14 -15.96 -5.34
C ASP A 83 -15.66 -15.76 -4.98
N ILE A 84 -14.75 -16.13 -5.88
CA ILE A 84 -13.31 -15.90 -5.71
C ILE A 84 -13.01 -14.39 -5.62
N GLN A 85 -13.60 -13.56 -6.47
CA GLN A 85 -13.44 -12.10 -6.42
C GLN A 85 -13.86 -11.55 -5.05
N LEU A 86 -15.05 -11.91 -4.58
CA LEU A 86 -15.58 -11.45 -3.30
C LEU A 86 -14.69 -11.90 -2.13
N ASN A 87 -14.22 -13.15 -2.14
CA ASN A 87 -13.35 -13.67 -1.09
C ASN A 87 -11.96 -13.03 -1.11
N LEU A 88 -11.41 -12.79 -2.30
CA LEU A 88 -10.16 -12.05 -2.46
C LEU A 88 -10.31 -10.64 -1.91
N ASP A 89 -11.37 -9.93 -2.26
CA ASP A 89 -11.59 -8.56 -1.78
C ASP A 89 -11.72 -8.51 -0.25
N LYS A 90 -12.49 -9.43 0.36
CA LYS A 90 -12.59 -9.55 1.83
C LYS A 90 -11.23 -9.82 2.47
N ALA A 91 -10.47 -10.77 1.94
CA ALA A 91 -9.15 -11.12 2.47
C ALA A 91 -8.17 -9.94 2.37
N ARG A 92 -8.21 -9.21 1.25
CA ARG A 92 -7.37 -8.04 1.02
C ARG A 92 -7.70 -6.89 1.96
N ILE A 93 -8.98 -6.54 2.12
CA ILE A 93 -9.41 -5.48 3.03
C ILE A 93 -8.90 -5.76 4.44
N LYS A 94 -9.05 -7.01 4.91
CA LYS A 94 -8.56 -7.41 6.22
C LYS A 94 -7.04 -7.29 6.34
N ALA A 95 -6.29 -7.87 5.39
CA ALA A 95 -4.82 -7.83 5.45
C ALA A 95 -4.28 -6.40 5.32
N GLU A 96 -4.86 -5.57 4.45
CA GLU A 96 -4.47 -4.16 4.29
C GLU A 96 -4.75 -3.35 5.58
N ALA A 97 -5.82 -3.67 6.33
CA ALA A 97 -6.06 -3.09 7.64
C ALA A 97 -5.03 -3.55 8.69
N ASP A 98 -4.75 -4.86 8.74
CA ASP A 98 -3.76 -5.43 9.68
C ASP A 98 -2.36 -4.86 9.42
N ILE A 99 -1.97 -4.71 8.14
CA ILE A 99 -0.70 -4.07 7.74
C ILE A 99 -0.66 -2.61 8.21
N GLN A 100 -1.74 -1.84 7.98
CA GLN A 100 -1.78 -0.45 8.42
C GLN A 100 -1.65 -0.32 9.93
N ILE A 101 -2.27 -1.21 10.71
CA ILE A 101 -2.11 -1.25 12.17
C ILE A 101 -0.64 -1.51 12.53
N ALA A 102 -0.04 -2.57 11.98
CA ALA A 102 1.35 -2.93 12.26
C ALA A 102 2.34 -1.83 11.87
N GLU A 103 2.12 -1.15 10.74
CA GLU A 103 2.95 -0.01 10.29
C GLU A 103 2.82 1.21 11.21
N ARG A 104 1.64 1.48 11.75
CA ARG A 104 1.42 2.59 12.71
C ARG A 104 2.07 2.29 14.06
N GLU A 105 1.95 1.06 14.54
CA GLU A 105 2.61 0.62 15.77
C GLU A 105 4.14 0.60 15.61
N LEU A 106 4.66 0.17 14.45
CA LEU A 106 6.08 0.28 14.13
C LEU A 106 6.54 1.74 14.17
N LYS A 107 5.78 2.65 13.55
CA LYS A 107 6.11 4.07 13.58
C LYS A 107 6.14 4.64 15.00
N ALA A 108 5.19 4.28 15.85
CA ALA A 108 5.17 4.70 17.24
C ALA A 108 6.41 4.22 18.01
N LEU A 109 6.88 3.00 17.75
CA LEU A 109 8.13 2.50 18.33
C LEU A 109 9.35 3.28 17.82
N THR A 110 9.44 3.55 16.52
CA THR A 110 10.60 4.27 15.94
C THR A 110 10.65 5.75 16.30
N ASP A 111 9.51 6.39 16.53
CA ASP A 111 9.44 7.80 16.95
C ASP A 111 9.80 7.98 18.44
N ASN A 112 9.77 6.90 19.23
CA ASN A 112 10.19 6.90 20.63
C ASN A 112 11.66 6.50 20.75
N GLU A 113 12.53 7.46 21.06
CA GLU A 113 13.98 7.27 21.22
C GLU A 113 14.36 6.25 22.31
N GLN A 114 13.45 5.95 23.25
CA GLN A 114 13.68 4.97 24.32
C GLN A 114 13.26 3.54 23.93
N SER A 115 12.65 3.35 22.76
CA SER A 115 12.23 2.04 22.30
C SER A 115 13.42 1.11 22.10
N ASP A 116 13.29 -0.12 22.58
CA ASP A 116 14.26 -1.17 22.35
C ASP A 116 14.32 -1.56 20.86
N LEU A 117 15.53 -1.75 20.33
CA LEU A 117 15.74 -2.10 18.92
C LEU A 117 15.14 -3.48 18.58
N ALA A 118 15.13 -4.44 19.51
CA ALA A 118 14.54 -5.75 19.25
C ALA A 118 13.00 -5.66 19.14
N ALA A 119 12.36 -4.76 19.89
CA ALA A 119 10.94 -4.47 19.74
C ALA A 119 10.60 -3.86 18.37
N ILE A 120 11.42 -2.91 17.90
CA ILE A 120 11.29 -2.33 16.55
C ILE A 120 11.46 -3.42 15.48
N GLU A 121 12.50 -4.25 15.59
CA GLU A 121 12.77 -5.33 14.65
C GLU A 121 11.61 -6.34 14.61
N ALA A 122 11.11 -6.76 15.77
CA ALA A 122 9.97 -7.68 15.85
C ALA A 122 8.73 -7.10 15.15
N LYS A 123 8.47 -5.81 15.35
CA LYS A 123 7.31 -5.15 14.73
C LYS A 123 7.46 -4.96 13.22
N LEU A 124 8.67 -4.65 12.77
CA LEU A 124 9.00 -4.59 11.35
C LEU A 124 8.78 -5.94 10.68
N ARG A 125 9.32 -7.03 11.27
CA ARG A 125 9.12 -8.38 10.75
C ARG A 125 7.64 -8.77 10.69
N GLN A 126 6.87 -8.43 11.72
CA GLN A 126 5.42 -8.67 11.72
C GLN A 126 4.71 -7.97 10.54
N SER A 127 5.04 -6.70 10.27
CA SER A 127 4.48 -5.96 9.13
C SER A 127 4.83 -6.63 7.80
N GLU A 128 6.10 -6.99 7.61
CA GLU A 128 6.57 -7.67 6.40
C GLU A 128 5.91 -9.04 6.21
N ASP A 129 5.74 -9.83 7.28
CA ASP A 129 5.05 -11.12 7.22
C ASP A 129 3.59 -10.97 6.76
N LEU A 130 2.89 -9.92 7.20
CA LEU A 130 1.55 -9.60 6.73
C LEU A 130 1.54 -9.24 5.23
N GLN A 131 2.51 -8.44 4.78
CA GLN A 131 2.66 -8.11 3.35
C GLN A 131 2.95 -9.37 2.51
N VAL A 132 3.85 -10.25 2.98
CA VAL A 132 4.13 -11.54 2.35
C VAL A 132 2.87 -12.40 2.27
N GLY A 133 2.09 -12.47 3.35
CA GLY A 133 0.82 -13.18 3.41
C GLY A 133 -0.20 -12.67 2.37
N LEU A 134 -0.32 -11.34 2.24
CA LEU A 134 -1.20 -10.71 1.26
C LEU A 134 -0.77 -11.00 -0.19
N ARG A 135 0.54 -10.90 -0.49
CA ARG A 135 1.09 -11.25 -1.82
C ARG A 135 0.88 -12.73 -2.14
N MET A 136 1.11 -13.60 -1.16
CA MET A 136 0.92 -15.05 -1.33
C MET A 136 -0.55 -15.40 -1.57
N THR A 137 -1.48 -14.75 -0.86
CA THR A 137 -2.92 -14.87 -1.12
C THR A 137 -3.23 -14.54 -2.58
N SER A 138 -2.74 -13.41 -3.09
CA SER A 138 -2.95 -13.03 -4.50
C SER A 138 -2.38 -14.05 -5.50
N ILE A 139 -1.21 -14.63 -5.22
CA ILE A 139 -0.57 -15.65 -6.07
C ILE A 139 -1.39 -16.94 -6.09
N LYS A 140 -1.82 -17.41 -4.91
CA LYS A 140 -2.66 -18.61 -4.77
C LYS A 140 -3.98 -18.45 -5.51
N THR A 141 -4.68 -17.34 -5.25
CA THR A 141 -5.93 -17.03 -5.93
C THR A 141 -5.75 -16.95 -7.46
N ARG A 142 -4.64 -16.40 -7.97
CA ARG A 142 -4.38 -16.39 -9.40
C ARG A 142 -4.25 -17.80 -9.96
N ARG A 143 -3.57 -18.71 -9.26
CA ARG A 143 -3.46 -20.11 -9.66
C ARG A 143 -4.81 -20.80 -9.68
N ASP A 144 -5.63 -20.58 -8.66
CA ASP A 144 -6.97 -21.15 -8.57
C ASP A 144 -7.86 -20.67 -9.73
N VAL A 145 -7.85 -19.37 -10.01
CA VAL A 145 -8.56 -18.76 -11.15
C VAL A 145 -8.12 -19.39 -12.48
N MET A 146 -6.82 -19.51 -12.73
CA MET A 146 -6.33 -20.10 -13.98
C MET A 146 -6.64 -21.60 -14.08
N ALA A 147 -6.70 -22.32 -12.95
CA ALA A 147 -7.09 -23.73 -12.91
C ALA A 147 -8.56 -23.96 -13.26
N LEU A 148 -9.44 -22.97 -13.07
CA LEU A 148 -10.84 -23.04 -13.49
C LEU A 148 -11.01 -23.02 -15.01
N LEU A 149 -10.04 -22.49 -15.76
CA LEU A 149 -10.13 -22.29 -17.20
C LEU A 149 -9.58 -23.50 -17.97
N THR A 150 -10.21 -23.84 -19.10
CA THR A 150 -9.66 -24.79 -20.06
C THR A 150 -8.46 -24.19 -20.79
N PRO A 151 -7.57 -25.00 -21.40
CA PRO A 151 -6.46 -24.48 -22.20
C PRO A 151 -6.91 -23.50 -23.30
N GLU A 152 -8.03 -23.76 -23.95
CA GLU A 152 -8.61 -22.91 -24.99
C GLU A 152 -9.09 -21.57 -24.42
N GLN A 153 -9.73 -21.58 -23.26
CA GLN A 153 -10.17 -20.36 -22.57
C GLN A 153 -8.98 -19.52 -22.12
N ARG A 154 -7.88 -20.14 -21.66
CA ARG A 154 -6.64 -19.41 -21.32
C ARG A 154 -6.02 -18.74 -22.54
N ALA A 155 -6.02 -19.40 -23.69
CA ALA A 155 -5.52 -18.81 -24.93
C ALA A 155 -6.37 -17.60 -25.36
N LYS A 156 -7.70 -17.69 -25.20
CA LYS A 156 -8.62 -16.58 -25.47
C LYS A 156 -8.46 -15.43 -24.48
N GLU A 157 -8.34 -15.72 -23.18
CA GLU A 157 -8.05 -14.71 -22.15
C GLU A 157 -6.79 -13.91 -22.50
N LYS A 158 -5.71 -14.60 -22.87
CA LYS A 158 -4.47 -13.96 -23.29
C LYS A 158 -4.69 -13.04 -24.50
N SER A 159 -5.43 -13.51 -25.51
CA SER A 159 -5.72 -12.72 -26.71
C SER A 159 -6.54 -11.46 -26.37
N GLU A 160 -7.57 -11.58 -25.54
CA GLU A 160 -8.37 -10.42 -25.10
C GLU A 160 -7.54 -9.45 -24.28
N HIS A 161 -6.70 -9.94 -23.37
CA HIS A 161 -5.80 -9.11 -22.58
C HIS A 161 -4.81 -8.33 -23.46
N ASP A 162 -4.22 -8.98 -24.47
CA ASP A 162 -3.26 -8.37 -25.39
C ASP A 162 -3.90 -7.24 -26.22
N LYS A 163 -5.19 -7.34 -26.58
CA LYS A 163 -5.93 -6.24 -27.25
C LYS A 163 -6.03 -5.01 -26.35
N VAL A 164 -6.34 -5.20 -25.06
CA VAL A 164 -6.47 -4.10 -24.09
C VAL A 164 -5.13 -3.42 -23.84
N VAL A 165 -4.03 -4.17 -23.78
CA VAL A 165 -2.67 -3.63 -23.63
C VAL A 165 -2.20 -2.93 -24.92
N GLY A 166 -2.50 -3.50 -26.09
CA GLY A 166 -2.14 -2.92 -27.39
C GLY A 166 -2.85 -1.60 -27.67
N GLN A 167 -4.10 -1.45 -27.27
CA GLN A 167 -4.87 -0.21 -27.42
C GLN A 167 -4.33 0.94 -26.54
N HIS A 168 -3.74 0.64 -25.37
CA HIS A 168 -3.11 1.65 -24.51
C HIS A 168 -1.74 2.11 -25.00
N LYS A 169 -1.03 1.32 -25.83
CA LYS A 169 0.24 1.75 -26.45
C LYS A 169 0.07 2.87 -27.49
N GLY A 170 -1.15 3.09 -28.00
CA GLY A 170 -1.44 4.14 -28.99
C GLY A 170 -1.62 5.54 -28.42
N TYR A 171 -1.85 5.68 -27.10
CA TYR A 171 -2.13 6.97 -26.45
C TYR A 171 -1.02 7.45 -25.49
N GLY A 172 0.07 6.69 -25.35
CA GLY A 172 1.21 6.99 -24.47
C GLY A 172 2.49 7.43 -25.17
N ALA A 173 2.46 7.68 -26.49
CA ALA A 173 3.63 8.10 -27.27
C ALA A 173 3.95 9.62 -27.20
N HIS A 174 3.53 10.29 -26.12
CA HIS A 174 3.95 11.66 -25.81
C HIS A 174 4.48 11.73 -24.38
N GLY A 175 5.74 11.35 -24.18
CA GLY A 175 6.37 11.46 -22.88
C GLY A 175 7.78 10.89 -22.79
N GLY A 176 8.77 11.64 -23.29
CA GLY A 176 10.17 11.52 -22.86
C GLY A 176 10.98 10.39 -23.49
N ALA A 177 11.43 10.59 -24.73
CA ALA A 177 12.66 9.96 -25.19
C ALA A 177 13.85 10.58 -24.45
N THR A 178 14.13 10.12 -23.22
CA THR A 178 15.47 10.31 -22.64
C THR A 178 16.38 9.28 -23.30
N SER A 179 16.81 9.60 -24.52
CA SER A 179 17.95 8.95 -25.14
C SER A 179 19.14 9.18 -24.21
N TYR A 180 19.56 8.14 -23.48
CA TYR A 180 20.85 8.11 -22.82
C TYR A 180 21.92 8.14 -23.91
N GLY A 181 22.26 9.35 -24.34
CA GLY A 181 23.38 9.63 -25.20
C GLY A 181 24.65 9.19 -24.47
N THR A 182 25.33 8.22 -25.05
CA THR A 182 26.73 7.92 -24.78
C THR A 182 27.56 9.17 -25.08
N ASN A 183 27.91 9.93 -24.04
CA ASN A 183 28.91 11.00 -24.18
C ASN A 183 30.31 10.37 -24.17
N PRO A 184 31.12 10.53 -25.24
CA PRO A 184 32.54 10.19 -25.20
C PRO A 184 33.33 11.16 -24.30
N PRO A 185 34.44 10.73 -23.69
CA PRO A 185 35.19 11.55 -22.73
C PRO A 185 36.04 12.59 -23.46
N GLY A 186 35.84 13.87 -23.13
CA GLY A 186 36.75 14.94 -23.49
C GLY A 186 36.21 15.92 -24.53
N ALA A 187 35.36 16.85 -24.09
CA ALA A 187 35.20 18.15 -24.74
C ALA A 187 34.66 19.15 -23.71
N ASN A 188 35.55 20.05 -23.26
CA ASN A 188 35.21 21.20 -22.46
C ASN A 188 35.00 22.38 -23.44
N PRO A 189 33.84 23.06 -23.45
CA PRO A 189 33.78 24.45 -23.86
C PRO A 189 33.16 25.28 -22.75
N HIS A 190 34.04 26.04 -22.09
CA HIS A 190 33.71 27.10 -21.15
C HIS A 190 32.93 28.19 -21.90
N GLY A 191 31.61 28.23 -21.71
CA GLY A 191 30.70 29.24 -22.28
C GLY A 191 30.27 30.23 -21.21
N THR A 192 30.77 31.45 -21.34
CA THR A 192 30.57 32.61 -20.47
C THR A 192 29.09 33.00 -20.30
N TYR A 193 28.58 32.98 -19.07
CA TYR A 193 27.40 33.75 -18.67
C TYR A 193 27.83 34.95 -17.80
N PRO A 194 27.43 36.18 -18.13
CA PRO A 194 27.83 37.38 -17.41
C PRO A 194 27.10 37.47 -16.06
N HIS A 195 27.89 37.56 -14.98
CA HIS A 195 27.41 37.93 -13.65
C HIS A 195 26.93 39.39 -13.67
N GLY A 196 25.61 39.58 -13.66
CA GLY A 196 24.98 40.85 -13.30
C GLY A 196 24.88 40.98 -11.78
N THR A 197 25.58 41.94 -11.21
CA THR A 197 25.47 42.37 -9.81
C THR A 197 24.11 43.04 -9.59
N ASN A 198 23.30 42.52 -8.67
CA ASN A 198 22.11 43.23 -8.19
C ASN A 198 22.30 43.65 -6.72
N PRO A 199 22.13 44.95 -6.38
CA PRO A 199 22.45 45.50 -5.07
C PRO A 199 21.28 45.37 -4.08
N HIS A 200 21.62 45.48 -2.79
CA HIS A 200 20.70 45.55 -1.65
C HIS A 200 19.40 46.36 -1.90
N GLY A 201 18.25 45.77 -1.55
CA GLY A 201 16.94 46.43 -1.58
C GLY A 201 15.87 45.73 -0.73
N LYS A 202 15.84 46.09 0.56
CA LYS A 202 14.75 46.11 1.57
C LYS A 202 13.55 45.13 1.47
N ASN A 203 13.38 44.35 2.54
CA ASN A 203 12.17 43.60 2.93
C ASN A 203 10.94 44.53 3.09
N PRO A 204 9.75 44.17 2.59
CA PRO A 204 8.52 44.91 2.87
C PRO A 204 7.56 44.06 3.72
N HIS A 205 7.88 43.77 4.97
CA HIS A 205 6.90 43.28 5.95
C HIS A 205 7.34 43.62 7.39
N GLU A 206 7.32 44.91 7.72
CA GLU A 206 7.24 45.35 9.13
C GLU A 206 5.77 45.65 9.43
N ALA A 207 5.11 44.71 10.13
CA ALA A 207 3.80 44.94 10.71
C ALA A 207 3.97 45.72 12.03
N VAL A 208 3.55 46.98 12.02
CA VAL A 208 3.52 47.87 13.19
C VAL A 208 2.41 47.41 14.15
N PRO A 209 2.65 47.35 15.48
CA PRO A 209 1.61 47.05 16.46
C PRO A 209 0.63 48.23 16.62
N PRO A 210 -0.67 48.00 16.95
CA PRO A 210 -1.68 49.05 17.01
C PRO A 210 -1.48 49.99 18.21
N THR A 211 -1.65 51.29 17.97
CA THR A 211 -1.70 52.36 18.97
C THR A 211 -3.04 52.39 19.73
N PRO A 212 -3.05 52.72 21.03
CA PRO A 212 -4.28 52.84 21.82
C PRO A 212 -5.05 54.14 21.52
N PRO A 213 -6.39 54.16 21.64
CA PRO A 213 -7.18 55.34 21.36
C PRO A 213 -7.07 56.39 22.49
N ASN A 214 -6.84 57.64 22.08
CA ASN A 214 -6.84 58.83 22.93
C ASN A 214 -8.23 59.13 23.51
N THR A 215 -8.24 59.42 24.80
CA THR A 215 -9.34 59.97 25.61
C THR A 215 -9.70 61.41 25.24
N MET A 216 -10.99 61.76 25.23
CA MET A 216 -11.54 63.13 25.42
C MET A 216 -12.96 63.02 26.06
N PRO A 217 -13.53 64.09 26.65
CA PRO A 217 -13.51 64.39 28.07
C PRO A 217 -14.90 64.28 28.74
N VAL A 218 -14.89 64.39 30.06
CA VAL A 218 -16.06 64.51 30.94
C VAL A 218 -16.86 65.78 30.64
N GLN A 219 -18.18 65.64 30.45
CA GLN A 219 -19.21 66.59 30.87
C GLN A 219 -20.45 65.81 31.31
#